data_AF-A0A660VKA4-F1
#
_entry.id   AF-A0A660VKA4-F1
#
_cell.length_a   1.000
_cell.length_b   1.000
_cell.length_c   1.000
_cell.angle_alpha   90.00
_cell.angle_beta   90.00
_cell.angle_gamma   90.00
#
_symmetry.space_group_name_H-M   'P 1'
#
loop_
_entity.id
_entity.type
_entity.pdbx_description
1 polymer ?
#
loop_
_entity_poly.entity_id
_entity_poly.type
_entity_poly.pdbx_seq_one_letter_code
_entity_poly.pdbx_strand_id
1 'polypeptide(L)'
;MPAENVAKADRFIRSHLDTARTKWITVRFLEGLSRTVAITSFALLVAFLADNAFALPGVARLALLAAVLAVLFGGLAWNFYSLAKRIPSDEAMARIVEKAHPEFDNMIINSVQLVRSGHKGPAAVIVAALANSAAAAVARFSFKGVVTLDRLKKLALVALAGVLLFAAYGLAMPEHFNNAFERFVRPLAWVPPLTDTHLEVEPGDATVGYGRPVVITARVSGKIPSTAVISFRARGEGKFNAQEMEFNGKDFVYCFSSVTEDIEYYVEAGDAESPVFTLDSVVLPAVADMTITLVLPAFTRLEPKVMKNASGSITAPAGTVVKIDGKANVSLGKAEISFNDGRVLSLPCKGKGFTAKFKVKSDGWYSIHLWDEDGVKNEDPPRHTITVVPDRPPQIRLIRPNGDMTVAPSQEVVVAYQASDDF
;
A
#
# COMPACT_ATOMS: atom_id res chain seq x y z
N MET A 1 9.47 83.07 2.71
CA MET A 1 8.56 82.69 3.82
C MET A 1 7.26 81.98 3.38
N PRO A 2 6.50 82.40 2.35
CA PRO A 2 5.23 81.71 2.01
C PRO A 2 5.40 80.31 1.42
N ALA A 3 6.47 80.06 0.64
CA ALA A 3 6.71 78.76 -0.01
C ALA A 3 7.02 77.62 0.98
N GLU A 4 7.73 77.91 2.07
CA GLU A 4 8.11 76.90 3.08
C GLU A 4 6.91 76.45 3.93
N ASN A 5 6.00 77.38 4.24
CA ASN A 5 4.77 77.09 4.97
C ASN A 5 3.79 76.25 4.13
N VAL A 6 3.69 76.52 2.82
CA VAL A 6 2.89 75.69 1.88
C VAL A 6 3.42 74.26 1.83
N ALA A 7 4.75 74.09 1.72
CA ALA A 7 5.38 72.77 1.67
C ALA A 7 5.24 71.97 2.99
N LYS A 8 5.13 72.66 4.13
CA LYS A 8 4.85 72.02 5.42
C LYS A 8 3.39 71.57 5.54
N ALA A 9 2.45 72.42 5.12
CA ALA A 9 1.02 72.09 5.09
C ALA A 9 0.70 70.96 4.11
N ASP A 10 1.28 70.97 2.90
CA ASP A 10 1.11 69.91 1.90
C ASP A 10 1.65 68.57 2.40
N ARG A 11 2.85 68.54 3.00
CA ARG A 11 3.40 67.32 3.62
C ARG A 11 2.51 66.78 4.74
N PHE A 12 1.91 67.67 5.53
CA PHE A 12 0.99 67.27 6.60
C PHE A 12 -0.31 66.68 6.05
N ILE A 13 -0.88 67.27 5.00
CA ILE A 13 -2.09 66.74 4.35
C ILE A 13 -1.79 65.39 3.69
N ARG A 14 -0.66 65.26 2.96
CA ARG A 14 -0.24 64.01 2.32
C ARG A 14 0.02 62.88 3.32
N SER A 15 0.68 63.14 4.44
CA SER A 15 0.93 62.09 5.45
C SER A 15 -0.37 61.54 6.06
N HIS A 16 -1.38 62.39 6.22
CA HIS A 16 -2.70 61.98 6.67
C HIS A 16 -3.48 61.23 5.58
N LEU A 17 -3.38 61.65 4.32
CA LEU A 17 -3.94 60.92 3.17
C LEU A 17 -3.27 59.55 2.99
N ASP A 18 -1.96 59.42 3.22
CA ASP A 18 -1.23 58.16 3.18
C ASP A 18 -1.64 57.22 4.32
N THR A 19 -1.93 57.77 5.51
CA THR A 19 -2.49 56.99 6.62
C THR A 19 -3.88 56.46 6.28
N ALA A 20 -4.73 57.30 5.69
CA ALA A 20 -6.06 56.90 5.22
C ALA A 20 -5.98 55.87 4.07
N ARG A 21 -5.03 56.05 3.13
CA ARG A 21 -4.74 55.12 2.04
C ARG A 21 -4.32 53.77 2.56
N THR A 22 -3.36 53.73 3.49
CA THR A 22 -2.89 52.49 4.12
C THR A 22 -4.05 51.74 4.75
N LYS A 23 -4.90 52.43 5.53
CA LYS A 23 -6.09 51.83 6.14
C LYS A 23 -7.08 51.30 5.09
N TRP A 24 -7.31 52.06 4.02
CA TRP A 24 -8.18 51.62 2.92
C TRP A 24 -7.65 50.37 2.23
N ILE A 25 -6.34 50.34 1.93
CA ILE A 25 -5.65 49.19 1.34
C ILE A 25 -5.78 47.97 2.26
N THR A 26 -5.51 48.11 3.56
CA THR A 26 -5.64 47.03 4.54
C THR A 26 -7.07 46.47 4.59
N VAL A 27 -8.09 47.33 4.66
CA VAL A 27 -9.48 46.86 4.71
C VAL A 27 -9.87 46.15 3.42
N ARG A 28 -9.50 46.67 2.24
CA ARG A 28 -9.78 46.03 0.95
C ARG A 28 -9.07 44.69 0.80
N PHE A 29 -7.81 44.62 1.24
CA PHE A 29 -7.06 43.37 1.25
C PHE A 29 -7.73 42.33 2.14
N LEU A 30 -8.12 42.71 3.37
CA LEU A 30 -8.82 41.82 4.30
C LEU A 30 -10.20 41.40 3.80
N GLU A 31 -10.93 42.26 3.08
CA GLU A 31 -12.21 41.90 2.44
C GLU A 31 -11.98 40.81 1.37
N GLY A 32 -10.97 40.99 0.51
CA GLY A 32 -10.62 40.01 -0.51
C GLY A 32 -10.12 38.70 0.10
N LEU A 33 -9.28 38.77 1.13
CA LEU A 33 -8.78 37.59 1.85
C LEU A 33 -9.93 36.83 2.50
N SER A 34 -10.83 37.53 3.21
CA SER A 34 -12.02 36.91 3.84
C SER A 34 -12.89 36.21 2.80
N ARG A 35 -13.10 36.83 1.63
CA ARG A 35 -13.84 36.20 0.52
C ARG A 35 -13.15 34.94 0.02
N THR A 36 -11.84 34.97 -0.21
CA THR A 36 -11.09 33.78 -0.66
C THR A 36 -11.17 32.66 0.38
N VAL A 37 -10.94 32.97 1.66
CA VAL A 37 -11.05 32.00 2.76
C VAL A 37 -12.45 31.39 2.84
N ALA A 38 -13.51 32.19 2.72
CA ALA A 38 -14.88 31.70 2.72
C ALA A 38 -15.16 30.71 1.57
N ILE A 39 -14.76 31.07 0.34
CA ILE A 39 -15.00 30.21 -0.82
C ILE A 39 -14.16 28.94 -0.74
N THR A 40 -12.88 29.05 -0.38
CA THR A 40 -11.98 27.89 -0.27
C THR A 40 -12.41 26.93 0.84
N SER A 41 -12.77 27.43 2.02
CA SER A 41 -13.23 26.57 3.13
C SER A 41 -14.53 25.83 2.78
N PHE A 42 -15.49 26.51 2.15
CA PHE A 42 -16.72 25.87 1.70
C PHE A 42 -16.47 24.87 0.57
N ALA A 43 -15.61 25.20 -0.40
CA ALA A 43 -15.23 24.30 -1.48
C ALA A 43 -14.53 23.03 -0.95
N LEU A 44 -13.63 23.16 0.03
CA LEU A 44 -12.99 22.04 0.71
C LEU A 44 -14.01 21.15 1.43
N LEU A 45 -14.94 21.77 2.18
CA LEU A 45 -16.00 21.02 2.87
C LEU A 45 -16.84 20.20 1.89
N VAL A 46 -17.31 20.83 0.81
CA VAL A 46 -18.10 20.15 -0.22
C VAL A 46 -17.28 19.04 -0.89
N ALA A 47 -16.01 19.29 -1.19
CA ALA A 47 -15.14 18.31 -1.83
C ALA A 47 -14.90 17.07 -0.95
N PHE A 48 -14.69 17.25 0.36
CA PHE A 48 -14.49 16.15 1.30
C PHE A 48 -15.77 15.35 1.51
N LEU A 49 -16.91 16.03 1.63
CA LEU A 49 -18.21 15.36 1.76
C LEU A 49 -18.57 14.58 0.47
N ALA A 50 -18.29 15.14 -0.70
CA ALA A 50 -18.52 14.47 -1.98
C ALA A 50 -17.62 13.23 -2.15
N ASP A 51 -16.34 13.31 -1.77
CA ASP A 51 -15.43 12.17 -1.87
C ASP A 51 -15.85 11.00 -0.97
N ASN A 52 -16.27 11.30 0.26
CA ASN A 52 -16.78 10.29 1.17
C ASN A 52 -18.13 9.72 0.74
N ALA A 53 -19.00 10.51 0.12
CA ALA A 53 -20.31 10.04 -0.32
C ALA A 53 -20.27 9.22 -1.61
N PHE A 54 -19.34 9.52 -2.53
CA PHE A 54 -19.33 8.94 -3.88
C PHE A 54 -18.05 8.16 -4.23
N ALA A 55 -17.09 8.04 -3.32
CA ALA A 55 -15.80 7.39 -3.54
C ALA A 55 -15.15 7.84 -4.87
N LEU A 56 -14.85 9.14 -4.99
CA LEU A 56 -14.51 9.72 -6.29
C LEU A 56 -13.24 9.09 -6.90
N PRO A 57 -13.25 8.83 -8.23
CA PRO A 57 -12.08 8.30 -8.91
C PRO A 57 -10.91 9.28 -8.81
N GLY A 58 -9.68 8.77 -8.87
CA GLY A 58 -8.48 9.59 -8.64
C GLY A 58 -8.35 10.81 -9.55
N VAL A 59 -8.85 10.71 -10.79
CA VAL A 59 -8.89 11.83 -11.75
C VAL A 59 -9.88 12.92 -11.32
N ALA A 60 -11.04 12.55 -10.77
CA ALA A 60 -12.02 13.50 -10.24
C ALA A 60 -11.48 14.20 -8.99
N ARG A 61 -10.80 13.46 -8.09
CA ARG A 61 -10.10 14.04 -6.93
C ARG A 61 -9.02 15.02 -7.36
N LEU A 62 -8.21 14.68 -8.37
CA LEU A 62 -7.19 15.58 -8.92
C LEU A 62 -7.81 16.85 -9.51
N ALA A 63 -8.91 16.74 -10.25
CA ALA A 63 -9.63 17.88 -10.81
C ALA A 63 -10.22 18.78 -9.72
N LEU A 64 -10.81 18.21 -8.67
CA LEU A 64 -11.30 18.95 -7.51
C LEU A 64 -10.17 19.65 -6.76
N LEU A 65 -9.05 18.97 -6.52
CA LEU A 65 -7.87 19.58 -5.91
C LEU A 65 -7.38 20.76 -6.74
N ALA A 66 -7.23 20.58 -8.07
CA ALA A 66 -6.84 21.64 -8.97
C ALA A 66 -7.82 22.83 -8.94
N ALA A 67 -9.13 22.56 -8.89
CA ALA A 67 -10.15 23.59 -8.78
C ALA A 67 -10.07 24.36 -7.45
N VAL A 68 -9.89 23.67 -6.32
CA VAL A 68 -9.73 24.30 -5.00
C VAL A 68 -8.46 25.16 -4.96
N LEU A 69 -7.34 24.66 -5.48
CA LEU A 69 -6.10 25.42 -5.58
C LEU A 69 -6.24 26.62 -6.53
N ALA A 70 -6.94 26.47 -7.66
CA ALA A 70 -7.22 27.57 -8.57
C ALA A 70 -8.08 28.66 -7.92
N VAL A 71 -9.07 28.29 -7.10
CA VAL A 71 -9.88 29.24 -6.32
C VAL A 71 -9.01 29.95 -5.27
N LEU A 72 -8.16 29.22 -4.55
CA LEU A 72 -7.29 29.78 -3.52
C LEU A 72 -6.27 30.75 -4.14
N PHE A 73 -5.42 30.26 -5.05
CA PHE A 73 -4.36 31.06 -5.66
C PHE A 73 -4.90 32.11 -6.61
N GLY A 74 -5.94 31.80 -7.39
CA GLY A 74 -6.61 32.76 -8.26
C GLY A 74 -7.31 33.85 -7.46
N GLY A 75 -7.96 33.51 -6.34
CA GLY A 75 -8.57 34.47 -5.42
C GLY A 75 -7.54 35.39 -4.77
N LEU A 76 -6.41 34.84 -4.31
CA LEU A 76 -5.29 35.63 -3.78
C LEU A 76 -4.65 36.53 -4.85
N ALA A 77 -4.31 35.98 -6.02
CA ALA A 77 -3.74 36.73 -7.13
C ALA A 77 -4.67 37.85 -7.59
N TRP A 78 -5.97 37.58 -7.69
CA TRP A 78 -6.98 38.59 -8.00
C TRP A 78 -7.06 39.66 -6.91
N ASN A 79 -6.98 39.29 -5.63
CA ASN A 79 -6.95 40.25 -4.53
C ASN A 79 -5.76 41.20 -4.68
N PHE A 80 -4.55 40.67 -4.85
CA PHE A 80 -3.33 41.46 -5.07
C PHE A 80 -3.39 42.33 -6.34
N TYR A 81 -3.82 41.75 -7.47
CA TYR A 81 -3.96 42.47 -8.73
C TYR A 81 -4.99 43.59 -8.65
N SER A 82 -6.15 43.31 -8.05
CA SER A 82 -7.21 44.30 -7.88
C SER A 82 -6.78 45.43 -6.96
N LEU A 83 -5.96 45.13 -5.94
CA LEU A 83 -5.41 46.12 -5.03
C LEU A 83 -4.37 46.99 -5.74
N ALA A 84 -3.42 46.38 -6.46
CA ALA A 84 -2.37 47.07 -7.21
C ALA A 84 -2.93 48.01 -8.28
N LYS A 85 -3.99 47.61 -8.99
CA LYS A 85 -4.63 48.46 -10.02
C LYS A 85 -5.57 49.53 -9.46
N ARG A 86 -6.06 49.39 -8.23
CA ARG A 86 -7.06 50.29 -7.63
C ARG A 86 -6.52 51.15 -6.50
N ILE A 87 -5.18 51.24 -6.34
CA ILE A 87 -4.57 52.16 -5.38
C ILE A 87 -5.01 53.59 -5.75
N PRO A 88 -5.79 54.28 -4.90
CA PRO A 88 -6.29 55.59 -5.26
C PRO A 88 -5.13 56.61 -5.22
N SER A 89 -5.05 57.47 -6.24
CA SER A 89 -4.15 58.63 -6.24
C SER A 89 -4.47 59.60 -5.09
N ASP A 90 -3.58 60.53 -4.78
CA ASP A 90 -3.78 61.50 -3.69
C ASP A 90 -5.11 62.27 -3.86
N GLU A 91 -5.46 62.63 -5.10
CA GLU A 91 -6.72 63.27 -5.46
C GLU A 91 -7.94 62.34 -5.29
N ALA A 92 -7.80 61.06 -5.65
CA ALA A 92 -8.87 60.08 -5.48
C ALA A 92 -9.11 59.77 -3.99
N MET A 93 -8.05 59.75 -3.17
CA MET A 93 -8.17 59.65 -1.71
C MET A 93 -8.81 60.89 -1.11
N ALA A 94 -8.42 62.09 -1.56
CA ALA A 94 -9.05 63.34 -1.13
C ALA A 94 -10.57 63.32 -1.38
N ARG A 95 -11.00 62.87 -2.58
CA ARG A 95 -12.44 62.69 -2.89
C ARG A 95 -13.12 61.66 -1.99
N ILE A 96 -12.47 60.54 -1.69
CA ILE A 96 -13.04 59.50 -0.80
C ILE A 96 -13.22 60.05 0.61
N VAL A 97 -12.25 60.82 1.11
CA VAL A 97 -12.33 61.47 2.43
C VAL A 97 -13.45 62.51 2.47
N GLU A 98 -13.53 63.41 1.47
CA GLU A 98 -14.54 64.46 1.42
C GLU A 98 -15.95 63.89 1.23
N LYS A 99 -16.09 62.79 0.50
CA LYS A 99 -17.37 62.08 0.40
C LYS A 99 -17.81 61.49 1.74
N ALA A 100 -16.87 61.04 2.57
CA ALA A 100 -17.15 60.53 3.92
C ALA A 100 -17.38 61.66 4.93
N HIS A 101 -16.80 62.83 4.70
CA HIS A 101 -16.90 64.01 5.56
C HIS A 101 -17.26 65.26 4.73
N PRO A 102 -18.56 65.51 4.47
CA PRO A 102 -19.01 66.66 3.67
C PRO A 102 -18.59 68.02 4.23
N GLU A 103 -18.21 68.08 5.51
CA GLU A 103 -17.74 69.28 6.23
C GLU A 103 -16.47 69.90 5.63
N PHE A 104 -15.73 69.16 4.81
CA PHE A 104 -14.52 69.67 4.15
C PHE A 104 -14.79 70.45 2.86
N ASP A 105 -16.01 70.44 2.30
CA ASP A 105 -16.46 71.24 1.14
C ASP A 105 -15.42 71.45 0.01
N ASN A 106 -14.88 70.36 -0.54
CA ASN A 106 -13.84 70.34 -1.58
C ASN A 106 -12.50 71.01 -1.20
N MET A 107 -12.28 71.38 0.07
CA MET A 107 -11.08 72.07 0.52
C MET A 107 -9.82 71.20 0.43
N ILE A 108 -9.93 69.88 0.69
CA ILE A 108 -8.81 68.95 0.64
C ILE A 108 -8.43 68.67 -0.81
N ILE A 109 -9.39 68.35 -1.68
CA ILE A 109 -9.10 68.11 -3.11
C ILE A 109 -8.54 69.36 -3.78
N ASN A 110 -9.13 70.53 -3.51
CA ASN A 110 -8.66 71.79 -4.08
C ASN A 110 -7.25 72.11 -3.57
N SER A 111 -6.96 71.90 -2.28
CA SER A 111 -5.61 72.11 -1.76
C SER A 111 -4.56 71.23 -2.45
N VAL A 112 -4.85 69.94 -2.68
CA VAL A 112 -3.95 69.00 -3.37
C VAL A 112 -3.78 69.38 -4.84
N GLN A 113 -4.84 69.81 -5.54
CA GLN A 113 -4.78 70.26 -6.93
C GLN A 113 -4.01 71.57 -7.09
N LEU A 114 -4.30 72.58 -6.26
CA LEU A 114 -3.69 73.90 -6.32
C LEU A 114 -2.19 73.90 -5.98
N VAL A 115 -1.77 73.06 -5.03
CA VAL A 115 -0.33 72.87 -4.72
C VAL A 115 0.39 72.17 -5.87
N ARG A 116 -0.25 71.18 -6.52
CA ARG A 116 0.31 70.48 -7.68
C ARG A 116 0.46 71.37 -8.92
N SER A 117 -0.44 72.32 -9.14
CA SER A 117 -0.42 73.23 -10.30
C SER A 117 0.66 74.33 -10.23
N GLY A 118 1.33 74.52 -9.08
CA GLY A 118 2.56 75.32 -9.01
C GLY A 118 2.42 76.81 -9.34
N HIS A 119 1.35 77.47 -8.88
CA HIS A 119 1.09 78.89 -9.15
C HIS A 119 2.11 79.84 -8.49
N LYS A 120 2.58 80.86 -9.23
CA LYS A 120 3.50 81.91 -8.77
C LYS A 120 2.80 83.27 -8.68
N GLY A 121 3.28 84.18 -7.83
CA GLY A 121 2.73 85.53 -7.67
C GLY A 121 1.66 85.67 -6.58
N PRO A 122 0.74 86.66 -6.65
CA PRO A 122 -0.27 86.92 -5.60
C PRO A 122 -1.17 85.71 -5.28
N ALA A 123 -1.42 84.86 -6.27
CA ALA A 123 -2.15 83.60 -6.12
C ALA A 123 -1.46 82.61 -5.16
N ALA A 124 -0.13 82.67 -5.01
CA ALA A 124 0.61 81.78 -4.10
C ALA A 124 0.27 82.05 -2.62
N VAL A 125 -0.10 83.28 -2.27
CA VAL A 125 -0.52 83.64 -0.91
C VAL A 125 -1.91 83.04 -0.59
N ILE A 126 -2.81 83.03 -1.57
CA ILE A 126 -4.13 82.42 -1.46
C ILE A 126 -4.01 80.90 -1.36
N VAL A 127 -3.14 80.29 -2.17
CA VAL A 127 -2.82 78.85 -2.10
C VAL A 127 -2.24 78.49 -0.72
N ALA A 128 -1.37 79.33 -0.16
CA ALA A 128 -0.81 79.12 1.18
C ALA A 128 -1.87 79.22 2.29
N ALA A 129 -2.76 80.20 2.21
CA ALA A 129 -3.85 80.37 3.18
C ALA A 129 -4.85 79.20 3.11
N LEU A 130 -5.19 78.73 1.89
CA LEU A 130 -6.09 77.60 1.68
C LEU A 130 -5.44 76.28 2.15
N ALA A 131 -4.16 76.04 1.84
CA ALA A 131 -3.43 74.86 2.30
C ALA A 131 -3.30 74.81 3.83
N ASN A 132 -3.04 75.96 4.47
CA ASN A 132 -2.99 76.04 5.94
C ASN A 132 -4.37 75.85 6.58
N SER A 133 -5.43 76.39 5.97
CA SER A 133 -6.81 76.19 6.44
C SER A 133 -7.24 74.73 6.28
N ALA A 134 -6.88 74.10 5.17
CA ALA A 134 -7.07 72.67 4.93
C ALA A 134 -6.30 71.82 5.97
N ALA A 135 -5.04 72.13 6.23
CA ALA A 135 -4.23 71.44 7.23
C ALA A 135 -4.80 71.61 8.65
N ALA A 136 -5.30 72.79 9.01
CA ALA A 136 -5.94 73.06 10.30
C ALA A 136 -7.27 72.31 10.46
N ALA A 137 -8.07 72.21 9.39
CA ALA A 137 -9.30 71.42 9.40
C ALA A 137 -9.00 69.91 9.50
N VAL A 138 -8.00 69.42 8.74
CA VAL A 138 -7.52 68.04 8.81
C VAL A 138 -6.97 67.69 10.20
N ALA A 139 -6.32 68.64 10.89
CA ALA A 139 -5.84 68.44 12.25
C ALA A 139 -6.98 68.38 13.29
N ARG A 140 -8.12 69.02 13.01
CA ARG A 140 -9.31 69.01 13.88
C ARG A 140 -10.18 67.77 13.70
N PHE A 141 -10.19 67.21 12.50
CA PHE A 141 -11.02 66.05 12.15
C PHE A 141 -10.16 64.82 11.92
N SER A 142 -10.22 63.86 12.85
CA SER A 142 -9.56 62.57 12.65
C SER A 142 -10.26 61.80 11.53
N PHE A 143 -9.51 61.21 10.59
CA PHE A 143 -10.01 60.30 9.53
C PHE A 143 -10.59 58.97 10.07
N LYS A 144 -11.01 58.94 11.34
CA LYS A 144 -11.71 57.81 11.95
C LYS A 144 -13.10 57.72 11.32
N GLY A 145 -13.29 56.70 10.48
CA GLY A 145 -14.59 56.40 9.86
C GLY A 145 -14.63 56.49 8.34
N VAL A 146 -13.56 56.98 7.70
CA VAL A 146 -13.46 57.11 6.22
C VAL A 146 -13.65 55.77 5.49
N VAL A 147 -13.36 54.65 6.17
CA VAL A 147 -13.53 53.31 5.62
C VAL A 147 -14.51 52.53 6.50
N THR A 148 -15.69 52.25 5.95
CA THR A 148 -16.72 51.42 6.60
C THR A 148 -16.25 49.98 6.72
N LEU A 149 -16.38 49.40 7.91
CA LEU A 149 -15.97 48.00 8.17
C LEU A 149 -17.12 47.00 7.99
N ASP A 150 -18.34 47.43 7.69
CA ASP A 150 -19.51 46.55 7.72
C ASP A 150 -19.44 45.41 6.70
N ARG A 151 -18.91 45.70 5.51
CA ARG A 151 -18.68 44.68 4.49
C ARG A 151 -17.58 43.71 4.90
N LEU A 152 -16.48 44.19 5.46
CA LEU A 152 -15.43 43.35 6.02
C LEU A 152 -15.98 42.45 7.12
N LYS A 153 -16.76 42.98 8.08
CA LYS A 153 -17.37 42.20 9.16
C LYS A 153 -18.27 41.09 8.62
N LYS A 154 -19.13 41.38 7.63
CA LYS A 154 -19.99 40.38 7.00
C LYS A 154 -19.17 39.28 6.31
N LEU A 155 -18.16 39.66 5.52
CA LEU A 155 -17.30 38.69 4.83
C LEU A 155 -16.45 37.87 5.82
N ALA A 156 -15.92 38.50 6.87
CA ALA A 156 -15.17 37.83 7.91
C ALA A 156 -16.05 36.86 8.72
N LEU A 157 -17.32 37.21 8.97
CA LEU A 157 -18.27 36.30 9.62
C LEU A 157 -18.58 35.08 8.76
N VAL A 158 -18.78 35.26 7.44
CA VAL A 158 -18.98 34.15 6.50
C VAL A 158 -17.72 33.28 6.40
N ALA A 159 -16.53 33.90 6.34
CA ALA A 159 -15.27 33.18 6.33
C ALA A 159 -15.06 32.36 7.61
N LEU A 160 -15.35 32.98 8.76
CA LEU A 160 -15.29 32.32 10.06
C LEU A 160 -16.29 31.16 10.12
N ALA A 161 -17.52 31.35 9.66
CA ALA A 161 -18.52 30.28 9.60
C ALA A 161 -18.05 29.11 8.72
N GLY A 162 -17.48 29.39 7.55
CA GLY A 162 -16.94 28.34 6.66
C GLY A 162 -15.80 27.56 7.29
N VAL A 163 -14.86 28.24 7.95
CA VAL A 163 -13.74 27.61 8.68
C VAL A 163 -14.25 26.80 9.87
N LEU A 164 -15.20 27.33 10.64
CA LEU A 164 -15.78 26.64 11.79
C LEU A 164 -16.57 25.41 11.37
N LEU A 165 -17.32 25.47 10.26
CA LEU A 165 -18.03 24.32 9.72
C LEU A 165 -17.06 23.23 9.25
N PHE A 166 -16.00 23.61 8.55
CA PHE A 166 -14.96 22.67 8.12
C PHE A 166 -14.23 22.03 9.32
N ALA A 167 -13.90 22.82 10.34
CA ALA A 167 -13.30 22.33 11.57
C ALA A 167 -14.27 21.43 12.37
N ALA A 168 -15.55 21.80 12.45
CA ALA A 168 -16.58 21.01 13.12
C ALA A 168 -16.76 19.65 12.44
N TYR A 169 -16.70 19.60 11.10
CA TYR A 169 -16.68 18.34 10.36
C TYR A 169 -15.47 17.46 10.76
N GLY A 170 -14.26 18.04 10.80
CA GLY A 170 -13.06 17.32 11.24
C GLY A 170 -13.11 16.82 12.68
N LEU A 171 -13.75 17.57 13.59
CA LEU A 171 -13.91 17.17 14.99
C LEU A 171 -15.04 16.17 15.21
N ALA A 172 -16.14 16.27 14.46
CA ALA A 172 -17.29 15.39 14.59
C ALA A 172 -17.07 14.04 13.90
N MET A 173 -16.29 14.00 12.82
CA MET A 173 -16.04 12.79 12.01
C MET A 173 -14.53 12.65 11.69
N PRO A 174 -13.67 12.39 12.69
CA PRO A 174 -12.22 12.41 12.52
C PRO A 174 -11.70 11.36 11.52
N GLU A 175 -12.29 10.16 11.51
CA GLU A 175 -11.90 9.11 10.56
C GLU A 175 -12.21 9.51 9.11
N HIS A 176 -13.43 10.00 8.87
CA HIS A 176 -13.89 10.47 7.56
C HIS A 176 -13.08 11.67 7.06
N PHE A 177 -12.69 12.57 7.98
CA PHE A 177 -11.84 13.69 7.67
C PHE A 177 -10.42 13.23 7.28
N ASN A 178 -9.82 12.33 8.07
CA ASN A 178 -8.45 11.85 7.84
C ASN A 178 -8.36 11.04 6.53
N ASN A 179 -9.32 10.16 6.25
CA ASN A 179 -9.37 9.41 4.99
C ASN A 179 -9.53 10.35 3.79
N ALA A 180 -10.49 11.27 3.83
CA ALA A 180 -10.66 12.28 2.76
C ALA A 180 -9.39 13.13 2.59
N PHE A 181 -8.76 13.55 3.69
CA PHE A 181 -7.50 14.30 3.63
C PHE A 181 -6.39 13.50 2.95
N GLU A 182 -6.16 12.24 3.33
CA GLU A 182 -5.15 11.37 2.71
C GLU A 182 -5.42 11.16 1.22
N ARG A 183 -6.69 10.90 0.86
CA ARG A 183 -7.14 10.76 -0.53
C ARG A 183 -6.98 12.04 -1.35
N PHE A 184 -7.10 13.22 -0.74
CA PHE A 184 -6.91 14.51 -1.41
C PHE A 184 -5.43 14.90 -1.56
N VAL A 185 -4.57 14.59 -0.60
CA VAL A 185 -3.11 14.84 -0.72
C VAL A 185 -2.47 13.88 -1.73
N ARG A 186 -3.03 12.68 -1.88
CA ARG A 186 -2.57 11.66 -2.84
C ARG A 186 -3.70 11.25 -3.80
N PRO A 187 -4.12 12.13 -4.74
CA PRO A 187 -5.32 11.90 -5.55
C PRO A 187 -5.20 10.70 -6.48
N LEU A 188 -3.99 10.35 -6.94
CA LEU A 188 -3.75 9.22 -7.84
C LEU A 188 -3.37 7.92 -7.11
N ALA A 189 -3.13 7.97 -5.80
CA ALA A 189 -2.82 6.76 -5.04
C ALA A 189 -4.09 5.97 -4.74
N TRP A 190 -3.95 4.64 -4.69
CA TRP A 190 -4.98 3.75 -4.17
C TRP A 190 -5.02 3.91 -2.64
N VAL A 191 -6.04 4.60 -2.16
CA VAL A 191 -6.37 4.75 -0.75
C VAL A 191 -7.84 4.37 -0.62
N PRO A 192 -8.16 3.29 0.10
CA PRO A 192 -9.51 2.75 0.13
C PRO A 192 -10.49 3.76 0.76
N PRO A 193 -11.74 3.84 0.28
CA PRO A 193 -12.78 4.59 0.95
C PRO A 193 -13.03 4.00 2.35
N LEU A 194 -13.45 4.84 3.29
CA LEU A 194 -14.07 4.33 4.51
C LEU A 194 -15.35 3.58 4.15
N THR A 195 -15.40 2.34 4.60
CA THR A 195 -16.45 1.37 4.33
C THR A 195 -16.87 0.77 5.67
N ASP A 196 -18.14 0.40 5.79
CA ASP A 196 -18.63 -0.26 7.00
C ASP A 196 -18.06 -1.70 7.11
N THR A 197 -17.65 -2.25 5.96
CA THR A 197 -17.06 -3.58 5.83
C THR A 197 -15.54 -3.47 5.81
N HIS A 198 -14.85 -4.17 6.70
CA HIS A 198 -13.40 -4.34 6.62
C HIS A 198 -13.07 -5.68 5.95
N LEU A 199 -12.26 -5.63 4.90
CA LEU A 199 -11.90 -6.79 4.09
C LEU A 199 -10.40 -7.08 4.18
N GLU A 200 -10.06 -8.30 4.59
CA GLU A 200 -8.69 -8.82 4.61
C GLU A 200 -8.63 -10.12 3.80
N VAL A 201 -7.74 -10.20 2.82
CA VAL A 201 -7.65 -11.33 1.88
C VAL A 201 -6.40 -12.13 2.16
N GLU A 202 -6.56 -13.43 2.39
CA GLU A 202 -5.47 -14.40 2.55
C GLU A 202 -5.53 -15.45 1.43
N PRO A 203 -4.39 -15.85 0.84
CA PRO A 203 -3.01 -15.47 1.21
C PRO A 203 -2.54 -14.11 0.68
N GLY A 204 -3.33 -13.43 -0.16
CA GLY A 204 -2.88 -12.21 -0.86
C GLY A 204 -1.93 -12.58 -2.01
N ASP A 205 -0.72 -12.04 -2.01
CA ASP A 205 0.32 -12.46 -2.97
C ASP A 205 0.91 -13.81 -2.57
N ALA A 206 0.86 -14.80 -3.47
CA ALA A 206 1.34 -16.15 -3.17
C ALA A 206 1.94 -16.85 -4.38
N THR A 207 2.98 -17.63 -4.13
CA THR A 207 3.57 -18.53 -5.11
C THR A 207 2.97 -19.92 -4.92
N VAL A 208 2.37 -20.47 -5.98
CA VAL A 208 1.58 -21.70 -5.93
C VAL A 208 2.11 -22.73 -6.92
N GLY A 209 2.04 -24.00 -6.54
CA GLY A 209 2.46 -25.08 -7.42
C GLY A 209 1.58 -25.21 -8.65
N TYR A 210 2.18 -25.33 -9.83
CA TYR A 210 1.47 -25.52 -11.10
C TYR A 210 0.43 -26.66 -11.00
N GLY A 211 -0.81 -26.35 -11.40
CA GLY A 211 -1.92 -27.29 -11.45
C GLY A 211 -2.53 -27.65 -10.09
N ARG A 212 -2.11 -26.98 -9.01
CA ARG A 212 -2.64 -27.22 -7.67
C ARG A 212 -3.87 -26.35 -7.38
N PRO A 213 -4.78 -26.82 -6.51
CA PRO A 213 -5.87 -25.99 -6.02
C PRO A 213 -5.36 -24.98 -5.00
N VAL A 214 -5.97 -23.79 -4.99
CA VAL A 214 -5.63 -22.70 -4.08
C VAL A 214 -6.91 -22.12 -3.51
N VAL A 215 -6.97 -21.99 -2.19
CA VAL A 215 -8.12 -21.43 -1.48
C VAL A 215 -7.83 -19.99 -1.11
N ILE A 216 -8.63 -19.07 -1.63
CA ILE A 216 -8.63 -17.65 -1.27
C ILE A 216 -9.71 -17.42 -0.22
N THR A 217 -9.32 -16.82 0.90
CA THR A 217 -10.23 -16.48 2.00
C THR A 217 -10.29 -14.96 2.16
N ALA A 218 -11.48 -14.41 2.00
CA ALA A 218 -11.79 -13.02 2.31
C ALA A 218 -12.42 -12.95 3.71
N ARG A 219 -11.61 -12.55 4.70
CA ARG A 219 -12.07 -12.27 6.05
C ARG A 219 -12.78 -10.93 6.07
N VAL A 220 -14.01 -10.94 6.56
CA VAL A 220 -14.84 -9.74 6.66
C VAL A 220 -15.11 -9.40 8.13
N SER A 221 -15.02 -8.12 8.48
CA SER A 221 -15.38 -7.61 9.81
C SER A 221 -16.10 -6.27 9.72
N GLY A 222 -16.67 -5.80 10.84
CA GLY A 222 -17.60 -4.66 10.83
C GLY A 222 -18.99 -5.09 10.38
N LYS A 223 -19.49 -4.52 9.29
CA LYS A 223 -20.76 -4.92 8.67
C LYS A 223 -20.50 -6.06 7.67
N ILE A 224 -21.07 -7.23 7.94
CA ILE A 224 -20.89 -8.39 7.06
C ILE A 224 -21.84 -8.27 5.85
N PRO A 225 -21.34 -8.21 4.61
CA PRO A 225 -22.18 -8.14 3.42
C PRO A 225 -22.83 -9.49 3.11
N SER A 226 -23.89 -9.48 2.30
CA SER A 226 -24.60 -10.70 1.89
C SER A 226 -23.86 -11.51 0.83
N THR A 227 -23.00 -10.86 0.03
CA THR A 227 -22.33 -11.43 -1.14
C THR A 227 -20.92 -10.85 -1.23
N ALA A 228 -19.97 -11.69 -1.65
CA ALA A 228 -18.64 -11.26 -2.07
C ALA A 228 -18.31 -11.86 -3.44
N VAL A 229 -17.56 -11.11 -4.24
CA VAL A 229 -17.19 -11.46 -5.60
C VAL A 229 -15.67 -11.42 -5.71
N ILE A 230 -15.09 -12.49 -6.23
CA ILE A 230 -13.69 -12.50 -6.64
C ILE A 230 -13.62 -12.23 -8.14
N SER A 231 -12.80 -11.26 -8.50
CA SER A 231 -12.52 -10.90 -9.89
C SER A 231 -11.09 -11.29 -10.20
N PHE A 232 -10.88 -12.16 -11.19
CA PHE A 232 -9.55 -12.67 -11.54
C PHE A 232 -9.32 -12.75 -13.05
N ARG A 233 -8.04 -12.72 -13.47
CA ARG A 233 -7.60 -12.86 -14.87
C ARG A 233 -6.22 -13.49 -14.95
N ALA A 234 -5.87 -14.07 -16.09
CA ALA A 234 -4.48 -14.40 -16.37
C ALA A 234 -3.66 -13.11 -16.55
N ARG A 235 -2.43 -13.08 -16.04
CA ARG A 235 -1.52 -11.93 -16.11
C ARG A 235 -1.28 -11.57 -17.58
N GLY A 236 -1.70 -10.36 -17.98
CA GLY A 236 -1.61 -9.87 -19.36
C GLY A 236 -2.93 -9.90 -20.15
N GLU A 237 -3.99 -10.50 -19.61
CA GLU A 237 -5.33 -10.42 -20.20
C GLU A 237 -6.06 -9.12 -19.84
N GLY A 238 -6.95 -8.66 -20.73
CA GLY A 238 -7.59 -7.36 -20.58
C GLY A 238 -8.82 -7.31 -19.67
N LYS A 239 -9.50 -8.44 -19.44
CA LYS A 239 -10.78 -8.49 -18.72
C LYS A 239 -10.69 -9.41 -17.52
N PHE A 240 -11.22 -8.94 -16.38
CA PHE A 240 -11.44 -9.78 -15.21
C PHE A 240 -12.71 -10.59 -15.37
N ASN A 241 -12.64 -11.87 -15.00
CA ASN A 241 -13.80 -12.73 -14.82
C ASN A 241 -14.23 -12.64 -13.36
N ALA A 242 -15.50 -12.31 -13.13
CA ALA A 242 -16.08 -12.18 -11.81
C ALA A 242 -16.81 -13.47 -11.43
N GLN A 243 -16.58 -13.96 -10.21
CA GLN A 243 -17.25 -15.12 -9.66
C GLN A 243 -17.64 -14.88 -8.21
N GLU A 244 -18.82 -15.37 -7.83
CA GLU A 244 -19.31 -15.24 -6.45
C GLU A 244 -18.55 -16.19 -5.52
N MET A 245 -18.19 -15.69 -4.33
CA MET A 245 -17.53 -16.47 -3.29
C MET A 245 -18.55 -17.15 -2.38
N GLU A 246 -18.22 -18.33 -1.88
CA GLU A 246 -19.08 -19.07 -0.97
C GLU A 246 -18.89 -18.58 0.48
N PHE A 247 -19.99 -18.30 1.19
CA PHE A 247 -19.94 -17.89 2.58
C PHE A 247 -19.88 -19.11 3.52
N ASN A 248 -18.80 -19.26 4.28
CA ASN A 248 -18.61 -20.42 5.16
C ASN A 248 -19.20 -20.24 6.58
N GLY A 249 -19.99 -19.18 6.79
CA GLY A 249 -20.56 -18.80 8.10
C GLY A 249 -19.76 -17.70 8.82
N LYS A 250 -18.52 -17.44 8.42
CA LYS A 250 -17.68 -16.38 8.98
C LYS A 250 -16.99 -15.54 7.89
N ASP A 251 -16.35 -16.21 6.96
CA ASP A 251 -15.53 -15.62 5.90
C ASP A 251 -16.08 -16.06 4.52
N PHE A 252 -15.74 -15.30 3.48
CA PHE A 252 -16.01 -15.68 2.10
C PHE A 252 -14.83 -16.47 1.54
N VAL A 253 -15.12 -17.59 0.86
CA VAL A 253 -14.09 -18.50 0.36
C VAL A 253 -14.30 -18.77 -1.11
N TYR A 254 -13.20 -18.79 -1.85
CA TYR A 254 -13.16 -19.20 -3.24
C TYR A 254 -12.01 -20.17 -3.48
N CYS A 255 -12.27 -21.26 -4.20
CA CYS A 255 -11.27 -22.27 -4.49
C CYS A 255 -10.97 -22.29 -5.99
N PHE A 256 -9.76 -21.87 -6.36
CA PHE A 256 -9.21 -22.18 -7.68
C PHE A 256 -8.94 -23.68 -7.73
N SER A 257 -9.58 -24.40 -8.66
CA SER A 257 -9.39 -25.86 -8.77
C SER A 257 -8.00 -26.24 -9.29
N SER A 258 -7.41 -25.39 -10.12
CA SER A 258 -6.09 -25.59 -10.72
C SER A 258 -5.55 -24.25 -11.22
N VAL A 259 -4.39 -23.82 -10.69
CA VAL A 259 -3.69 -22.62 -11.16
C VAL A 259 -2.56 -23.06 -12.10
N THR A 260 -2.69 -22.75 -13.40
CA THR A 260 -1.71 -23.13 -14.43
C THR A 260 -0.93 -21.96 -15.01
N GLU A 261 -1.38 -20.75 -14.77
CA GLU A 261 -0.81 -19.50 -15.25
C GLU A 261 -0.76 -18.52 -14.08
N ASP A 262 0.00 -17.44 -14.22
CA ASP A 262 0.01 -16.37 -13.24
C ASP A 262 -1.35 -15.66 -13.26
N ILE A 263 -1.99 -15.54 -12.09
CA ILE A 263 -3.33 -14.96 -11.96
C ILE A 263 -3.23 -13.62 -11.20
N GLU A 264 -3.86 -12.58 -11.73
CA GLU A 264 -4.13 -11.34 -11.00
C GLU A 264 -5.57 -11.37 -10.50
N TYR A 265 -5.80 -11.09 -9.22
CA TYR A 265 -7.13 -11.13 -8.63
C TYR A 265 -7.35 -10.06 -7.56
N TYR A 266 -8.60 -9.68 -7.34
CA TYR A 266 -9.05 -8.87 -6.21
C TYR A 266 -10.43 -9.33 -5.76
N VAL A 267 -10.81 -8.93 -4.55
CA VAL A 267 -12.08 -9.30 -3.95
C VAL A 267 -12.90 -8.04 -3.63
N GLU A 268 -14.18 -8.09 -3.97
CA GLU A 268 -15.18 -7.10 -3.60
C GLU A 268 -16.18 -7.74 -2.63
N ALA A 269 -16.41 -7.11 -1.48
CA ALA A 269 -17.35 -7.57 -0.47
C ALA A 269 -18.21 -6.40 -0.01
N GLY A 270 -19.43 -6.30 -0.55
CA GLY A 270 -20.35 -5.19 -0.26
C GLY A 270 -19.82 -3.85 -0.74
N ASP A 271 -19.40 -2.99 0.19
CA ASP A 271 -18.82 -1.67 -0.06
C ASP A 271 -17.28 -1.67 -0.06
N ALA A 272 -16.63 -2.77 0.35
CA ALA A 272 -15.18 -2.88 0.43
C ALA A 272 -14.55 -3.59 -0.79
N GLU A 273 -13.41 -3.07 -1.25
CA GLU A 273 -12.61 -3.61 -2.35
C GLU A 273 -11.16 -3.83 -1.88
N SER A 274 -10.59 -5.00 -2.18
CA SER A 274 -9.20 -5.31 -1.85
C SER A 274 -8.22 -4.72 -2.87
N PRO A 275 -6.93 -4.60 -2.53
CA PRO A 275 -5.87 -4.44 -3.53
C PRO A 275 -5.88 -5.60 -4.54
N VAL A 276 -5.24 -5.38 -5.70
CA VAL A 276 -4.97 -6.45 -6.66
C VAL A 276 -3.78 -7.26 -6.18
N PHE A 277 -3.98 -8.57 -6.03
CA PHE A 277 -2.98 -9.56 -5.64
C PHE A 277 -2.59 -10.44 -6.81
N THR A 278 -1.47 -11.12 -6.68
CA THR A 278 -0.91 -12.01 -7.70
C THR A 278 -0.67 -13.42 -7.17
N LEU A 279 -1.09 -14.41 -7.94
CA LEU A 279 -0.74 -15.82 -7.75
C LEU A 279 0.28 -16.20 -8.82
N ASP A 280 1.53 -16.45 -8.42
CA ASP A 280 2.58 -16.87 -9.35
C ASP A 280 2.61 -18.42 -9.43
N SER A 281 2.47 -18.96 -10.64
CA SER A 281 2.43 -20.41 -10.85
C SER A 281 3.81 -20.98 -11.14
N VAL A 282 4.39 -21.72 -10.19
CA VAL A 282 5.72 -22.35 -10.33
C VAL A 282 5.65 -23.86 -10.41
N VAL A 283 6.49 -24.44 -11.25
CA VAL A 283 6.64 -25.90 -11.35
C VAL A 283 7.54 -26.39 -10.21
N LEU A 284 6.93 -26.97 -9.18
CA LEU A 284 7.68 -27.50 -8.05
C LEU A 284 8.55 -28.71 -8.46
N PRO A 285 9.78 -28.84 -7.90
CA PRO A 285 10.59 -30.02 -8.12
C PRO A 285 9.88 -31.28 -7.62
N ALA A 286 9.91 -32.35 -8.41
CA ALA A 286 9.35 -33.64 -8.06
C ALA A 286 10.18 -34.78 -8.68
N VAL A 287 10.24 -35.92 -8.00
CA VAL A 287 10.85 -37.14 -8.53
C VAL A 287 9.93 -37.68 -9.63
N ALA A 288 10.38 -37.60 -10.88
CA ALA A 288 9.63 -38.08 -12.04
C ALA A 288 9.85 -39.59 -12.25
N ASP A 289 11.10 -40.02 -12.20
CA ASP A 289 11.49 -41.43 -12.33
C ASP A 289 12.53 -41.80 -11.28
N MET A 290 12.51 -43.05 -10.82
CA MET A 290 13.47 -43.57 -9.86
C MET A 290 13.81 -45.03 -10.15
N THR A 291 15.11 -45.32 -10.24
CA THR A 291 15.64 -46.67 -10.32
C THR A 291 16.41 -46.99 -9.05
N ILE A 292 16.06 -48.10 -8.39
CA ILE A 292 16.71 -48.56 -7.17
C ILE A 292 17.48 -49.84 -7.48
N THR A 293 18.77 -49.84 -7.18
CA THR A 293 19.64 -51.02 -7.27
C THR A 293 20.06 -51.45 -5.87
N LEU A 294 19.66 -52.66 -5.48
CA LEU A 294 20.00 -53.28 -4.21
C LEU A 294 21.22 -54.18 -4.41
N VAL A 295 22.36 -53.78 -3.85
CA VAL A 295 23.57 -54.60 -3.81
C VAL A 295 23.56 -55.38 -2.50
N LEU A 296 23.18 -56.65 -2.59
CA LEU A 296 23.04 -57.56 -1.46
C LEU A 296 24.42 -57.90 -0.85
N PRO A 297 24.47 -58.26 0.44
CA PRO A 297 25.71 -58.65 1.08
C PRO A 297 26.39 -59.85 0.40
N ALA A 298 27.72 -59.88 0.37
CA ALA A 298 28.49 -60.91 -0.32
C ALA A 298 28.18 -62.35 0.13
N PHE A 299 27.78 -62.54 1.40
CA PHE A 299 27.43 -63.85 1.94
C PHE A 299 26.20 -64.47 1.27
N THR A 300 25.27 -63.64 0.78
CA THR A 300 24.05 -64.11 0.10
C THR A 300 24.34 -64.72 -1.27
N ARG A 301 25.48 -64.39 -1.89
CA ARG A 301 25.84 -64.77 -3.27
C ARG A 301 24.78 -64.42 -4.33
N LEU A 302 23.84 -63.53 -4.00
CA LEU A 302 22.77 -63.10 -4.89
C LEU A 302 23.24 -61.95 -5.79
N GLU A 303 22.73 -61.93 -7.02
CA GLU A 303 22.97 -60.82 -7.95
C GLU A 303 22.25 -59.54 -7.49
N PRO A 304 22.78 -58.35 -7.84
CA PRO A 304 22.12 -57.09 -7.52
C PRO A 304 20.70 -57.02 -8.09
N LYS A 305 19.73 -56.68 -7.25
CA LYS A 305 18.33 -56.55 -7.67
C LYS A 305 18.07 -55.12 -8.15
N VAL A 306 17.64 -54.97 -9.41
CA VAL A 306 17.31 -53.66 -10.00
C VAL A 306 15.79 -53.50 -10.09
N MET A 307 15.27 -52.41 -9.54
CA MET A 307 13.86 -52.03 -9.58
C MET A 307 13.75 -50.73 -10.36
N LYS A 308 13.21 -50.79 -11.58
CA LYS A 308 12.91 -49.62 -12.41
C LYS A 308 11.55 -49.05 -12.03
N ASN A 309 11.39 -47.73 -12.11
CA ASN A 309 10.18 -46.99 -11.73
C ASN A 309 9.69 -47.39 -10.33
N ALA A 310 10.64 -47.51 -9.39
CA ALA A 310 10.35 -47.98 -8.05
C ALA A 310 9.53 -46.94 -7.28
N SER A 311 8.56 -47.40 -6.48
CA SER A 311 7.77 -46.55 -5.57
C SER A 311 8.57 -45.94 -4.41
N GLY A 312 9.84 -46.34 -4.27
CA GLY A 312 10.74 -45.92 -3.19
C GLY A 312 10.75 -46.82 -1.98
N SER A 313 9.77 -47.70 -1.80
CA SER A 313 9.81 -48.65 -0.67
C SER A 313 10.88 -49.72 -0.90
N ILE A 314 11.71 -49.97 0.11
CA ILE A 314 12.84 -50.88 0.05
C ILE A 314 12.64 -52.01 1.06
N THR A 315 12.75 -53.25 0.59
CA THR A 315 12.79 -54.44 1.45
C THR A 315 14.06 -55.22 1.15
N ALA A 316 14.99 -55.30 2.11
CA ALA A 316 16.28 -55.96 1.91
C ALA A 316 16.91 -56.44 3.22
N PRO A 317 17.81 -57.45 3.19
CA PRO A 317 18.57 -57.87 4.36
C PRO A 317 19.42 -56.75 4.94
N ALA A 318 19.71 -56.85 6.25
CA ALA A 318 20.59 -55.92 6.94
C ALA A 318 21.97 -55.88 6.24
N GLY A 319 22.47 -54.68 6.00
CA GLY A 319 23.76 -54.45 5.36
C GLY A 319 23.74 -54.37 3.83
N THR A 320 22.57 -54.50 3.20
CA THR A 320 22.39 -54.21 1.77
C THR A 320 22.75 -52.75 1.45
N VAL A 321 23.51 -52.53 0.38
CA VAL A 321 23.83 -51.19 -0.12
C VAL A 321 22.81 -50.80 -1.18
N VAL A 322 22.03 -49.77 -0.90
CA VAL A 322 21.04 -49.21 -1.80
C VAL A 322 21.71 -48.14 -2.64
N LYS A 323 21.58 -48.24 -3.96
CA LYS A 323 21.88 -47.16 -4.90
C LYS A 323 20.58 -46.69 -5.53
N ILE A 324 20.32 -45.39 -5.48
CA ILE A 324 19.16 -44.77 -6.10
C ILE A 324 19.65 -43.86 -7.20
N ASP A 325 19.15 -44.05 -8.41
CA ASP A 325 19.35 -43.15 -9.53
C ASP A 325 17.99 -42.59 -9.94
N GLY A 326 17.78 -41.31 -9.68
CA GLY A 326 16.52 -40.62 -9.89
C GLY A 326 16.62 -39.52 -10.94
N LYS A 327 15.48 -39.21 -11.56
CA LYS A 327 15.28 -38.04 -12.43
C LYS A 327 14.17 -37.17 -11.89
N ALA A 328 14.39 -35.87 -11.84
CA ALA A 328 13.40 -34.87 -11.51
C ALA A 328 12.70 -34.31 -12.76
N ASN A 329 11.53 -33.69 -12.57
CA ASN A 329 10.82 -32.94 -13.61
C ASN A 329 11.57 -31.65 -14.02
N VAL A 330 12.31 -31.03 -13.09
CA VAL A 330 13.09 -29.79 -13.26
C VAL A 330 14.59 -30.03 -13.08
N SER A 331 15.42 -29.05 -13.48
CA SER A 331 16.87 -29.06 -13.19
C SER A 331 17.11 -28.79 -11.70
N LEU A 332 18.03 -29.52 -11.09
CA LEU A 332 18.27 -29.50 -9.65
C LEU A 332 19.53 -28.72 -9.29
N GLY A 333 19.39 -27.73 -8.41
CA GLY A 333 20.51 -27.05 -7.75
C GLY A 333 21.00 -27.81 -6.51
N LYS A 334 20.10 -28.52 -5.82
CA LYS A 334 20.41 -29.29 -4.61
C LYS A 334 19.48 -30.48 -4.45
N ALA A 335 19.99 -31.58 -3.90
CA ALA A 335 19.19 -32.75 -3.54
C ALA A 335 19.69 -33.35 -2.22
N GLU A 336 18.76 -33.80 -1.36
CA GLU A 336 19.06 -34.38 -0.05
C GLU A 336 18.09 -35.52 0.27
N ILE A 337 18.55 -36.46 1.10
CA ILE A 337 17.68 -37.48 1.72
C ILE A 337 17.66 -37.25 3.22
N SER A 338 16.46 -37.10 3.77
CA SER A 338 16.22 -37.14 5.22
C SER A 338 15.80 -38.55 5.63
N PHE A 339 16.36 -39.07 6.71
CA PHE A 339 16.00 -40.35 7.31
C PHE A 339 15.19 -40.15 8.60
N ASN A 340 14.51 -41.21 9.04
CA ASN A 340 13.70 -41.23 10.27
C ASN A 340 14.49 -40.91 11.56
N ASP A 341 15.79 -41.11 11.56
CA ASP A 341 16.68 -40.81 12.68
C ASP A 341 17.26 -39.38 12.65
N GLY A 342 16.74 -38.52 11.76
CA GLY A 342 17.17 -37.14 11.62
C GLY A 342 18.46 -36.96 10.81
N ARG A 343 19.10 -38.05 10.36
CA ARG A 343 20.26 -37.93 9.45
C ARG A 343 19.82 -37.35 8.11
N VAL A 344 20.61 -36.42 7.59
CA VAL A 344 20.44 -35.84 6.27
C VAL A 344 21.67 -36.18 5.42
N LEU A 345 21.44 -36.70 4.23
CA LEU A 345 22.48 -37.05 3.27
C LEU A 345 22.34 -36.17 2.03
N SER A 346 23.29 -35.26 1.81
CA SER A 346 23.35 -34.50 0.57
C SER A 346 23.74 -35.40 -0.60
N LEU A 347 23.06 -35.21 -1.72
CA LEU A 347 23.19 -36.04 -2.91
C LEU A 347 23.90 -35.26 -4.03
N PRO A 348 24.80 -35.91 -4.78
CA PRO A 348 25.23 -35.36 -6.06
C PRO A 348 24.04 -35.27 -7.03
N CYS A 349 23.82 -34.09 -7.58
CA CYS A 349 22.84 -33.83 -8.63
C CYS A 349 23.51 -33.14 -9.83
N LYS A 350 23.01 -33.41 -11.04
CA LYS A 350 23.45 -32.77 -12.28
C LYS A 350 22.30 -32.66 -13.27
N GLY A 351 21.94 -31.44 -13.67
CA GLY A 351 20.75 -31.19 -14.48
C GLY A 351 19.54 -31.78 -13.77
N LYS A 352 18.78 -32.65 -14.43
CA LYS A 352 17.60 -33.31 -13.84
C LYS A 352 17.93 -34.59 -13.04
N GLY A 353 19.17 -35.05 -13.02
CA GLY A 353 19.53 -36.33 -12.39
C GLY A 353 20.06 -36.16 -10.97
N PHE A 354 19.76 -37.13 -10.10
CA PHE A 354 20.37 -37.25 -8.77
C PHE A 354 20.71 -38.71 -8.44
N THR A 355 21.77 -38.91 -7.67
CA THR A 355 22.19 -40.25 -7.23
C THR A 355 22.36 -40.31 -5.72
N ALA A 356 21.83 -41.35 -5.09
CA ALA A 356 22.01 -41.63 -3.67
C ALA A 356 22.63 -42.99 -3.42
N LYS A 357 23.43 -43.09 -2.35
CA LYS A 357 23.99 -44.36 -1.90
C LYS A 357 23.99 -44.43 -0.38
N PHE A 358 23.30 -45.40 0.18
CA PHE A 358 23.28 -45.63 1.63
C PHE A 358 23.16 -47.12 1.95
N LYS A 359 23.43 -47.49 3.21
CA LYS A 359 23.39 -48.88 3.70
C LYS A 359 22.18 -49.08 4.59
N VAL A 360 21.42 -50.15 4.34
CA VAL A 360 20.29 -50.57 5.17
C VAL A 360 20.83 -51.12 6.49
N LYS A 361 20.36 -50.60 7.62
CA LYS A 361 20.79 -51.02 8.96
C LYS A 361 19.63 -51.51 9.83
N SER A 362 18.54 -50.76 9.82
CA SER A 362 17.35 -50.99 10.63
C SER A 362 16.12 -50.53 9.86
N ASP A 363 14.94 -50.92 10.35
CA ASP A 363 13.68 -50.42 9.84
C ASP A 363 13.60 -48.89 9.97
N GLY A 364 12.87 -48.26 9.06
CA GLY A 364 12.69 -46.82 9.09
C GLY A 364 11.98 -46.29 7.85
N TRP A 365 12.14 -44.99 7.64
CA TRP A 365 11.66 -44.31 6.45
C TRP A 365 12.68 -43.28 5.99
N TYR A 366 12.64 -42.94 4.72
CA TYR A 366 13.41 -41.85 4.14
C TYR A 366 12.52 -40.98 3.25
N SER A 367 12.92 -39.72 3.05
CA SER A 367 12.22 -38.78 2.16
C SER A 367 13.23 -37.97 1.38
N ILE A 368 12.96 -37.77 0.09
CA ILE A 368 13.85 -37.11 -0.86
C ILE A 368 13.43 -35.64 -0.98
N HIS A 369 14.31 -34.74 -0.56
CA HIS A 369 14.12 -33.30 -0.69
C HIS A 369 14.90 -32.81 -1.91
N LEU A 370 14.23 -32.06 -2.78
CA LEU A 370 14.77 -31.55 -4.04
C LEU A 370 14.62 -30.04 -4.06
N TRP A 371 15.63 -29.36 -4.59
CA TRP A 371 15.59 -27.93 -4.88
C TRP A 371 15.98 -27.71 -6.33
N ASP A 372 15.26 -26.83 -7.02
CA ASP A 372 15.67 -26.38 -8.36
C ASP A 372 16.89 -25.44 -8.31
N GLU A 373 17.28 -24.91 -9.45
CA GLU A 373 18.40 -23.96 -9.59
C GLU A 373 18.10 -22.59 -8.95
N ASP A 374 16.82 -22.23 -8.83
CA ASP A 374 16.34 -20.98 -8.23
C ASP A 374 16.12 -21.11 -6.69
N GLY A 375 16.30 -22.31 -6.15
CA GLY A 375 16.18 -22.60 -4.73
C GLY A 375 14.76 -22.94 -4.26
N VAL A 376 13.80 -23.13 -5.17
CA VAL A 376 12.45 -23.60 -4.86
C VAL A 376 12.52 -25.06 -4.45
N LYS A 377 11.94 -25.38 -3.30
CA LYS A 377 11.94 -26.73 -2.73
C LYS A 377 10.69 -27.51 -3.14
N ASN A 378 10.81 -28.83 -3.25
CA ASN A 378 9.64 -29.69 -3.26
C ASN A 378 8.83 -29.60 -1.95
N GLU A 379 7.54 -29.35 -2.09
CA GLU A 379 6.60 -29.26 -0.97
C GLU A 379 6.06 -30.65 -0.64
N ASP A 380 6.11 -31.03 0.64
CA ASP A 380 5.66 -32.34 1.18
C ASP A 380 6.15 -33.58 0.42
N PRO A 381 7.47 -33.87 0.43
CA PRO A 381 7.99 -35.06 -0.23
C PRO A 381 7.45 -36.36 0.39
N PRO A 382 7.14 -37.38 -0.45
CA PRO A 382 6.62 -38.64 0.03
C PRO A 382 7.62 -39.33 0.97
N ARG A 383 7.08 -40.07 1.96
CA ARG A 383 7.87 -40.92 2.85
C ARG A 383 7.92 -42.32 2.28
N HIS A 384 9.14 -42.83 2.10
CA HIS A 384 9.40 -44.17 1.59
C HIS A 384 9.88 -45.08 2.71
N THR A 385 9.30 -46.28 2.82
CA THR A 385 9.59 -47.22 3.92
C THR A 385 10.83 -48.07 3.62
N ILE A 386 11.65 -48.30 4.65
CA ILE A 386 12.75 -49.26 4.66
C ILE A 386 12.36 -50.39 5.60
N THR A 387 12.27 -51.61 5.08
CA THR A 387 11.99 -52.84 5.83
C THR A 387 13.19 -53.78 5.73
N VAL A 388 13.75 -54.13 6.89
CA VAL A 388 14.89 -55.03 7.00
C VAL A 388 14.39 -56.46 7.13
N VAL A 389 14.87 -57.33 6.24
CA VAL A 389 14.67 -58.77 6.40
C VAL A 389 15.72 -59.29 7.38
N PRO A 390 15.33 -59.84 8.53
CA PRO A 390 16.28 -60.40 9.49
C PRO A 390 16.90 -61.67 8.92
N ASP A 391 18.22 -61.78 9.05
CA ASP A 391 19.00 -62.98 8.73
C ASP A 391 18.80 -64.01 9.84
N ARG A 392 18.31 -65.21 9.52
CA ARG A 392 18.05 -66.25 10.53
C ARG A 392 19.27 -67.16 10.65
N PRO A 393 19.65 -67.60 11.85
CA PRO A 393 20.73 -68.56 11.98
C PRO A 393 20.37 -69.86 11.23
N PRO A 394 21.35 -70.54 10.60
CA PRO A 394 21.12 -71.76 9.87
C PRO A 394 20.56 -72.83 10.81
N GLN A 395 19.60 -73.61 10.31
CA GLN A 395 18.99 -74.68 11.08
C GLN A 395 19.67 -75.99 10.76
N ILE A 396 20.28 -76.60 11.77
CA ILE A 396 20.81 -77.96 11.67
C ILE A 396 19.80 -78.92 12.27
N ARG A 397 19.32 -79.84 11.43
CA ARG A 397 18.50 -80.96 11.86
C ARG A 397 19.32 -82.23 11.82
N LEU A 398 19.53 -82.83 12.99
CA LEU A 398 20.15 -84.15 13.08
C LEU A 398 19.15 -85.20 12.54
N ILE A 399 19.56 -85.93 11.51
CA ILE A 399 18.75 -87.00 10.90
C ILE A 399 19.09 -88.33 11.57
N ARG A 400 20.38 -88.60 11.83
CA ARG A 400 20.86 -89.78 12.55
C ARG A 400 22.07 -89.45 13.43
N PRO A 401 22.17 -90.02 14.64
CA PRO A 401 21.14 -90.82 15.32
C PRO A 401 19.98 -89.94 15.82
N ASN A 402 18.75 -90.46 15.81
CA ASN A 402 17.55 -89.72 16.21
C ASN A 402 17.26 -89.88 17.73
N GLY A 403 18.29 -89.75 18.56
CA GLY A 403 18.23 -89.95 20.01
C GLY A 403 19.45 -90.69 20.58
N ASP A 404 19.37 -91.05 21.86
CA ASP A 404 20.42 -91.79 22.56
C ASP A 404 20.59 -93.19 21.95
N MET A 405 21.83 -93.56 21.69
CA MET A 405 22.19 -94.85 21.11
C MET A 405 23.32 -95.47 21.94
N THR A 406 23.13 -96.69 22.40
CA THR A 406 24.21 -97.47 23.02
C THR A 406 25.02 -98.15 21.93
N VAL A 407 26.31 -97.87 21.87
CA VAL A 407 27.24 -98.41 20.87
C VAL A 407 28.39 -99.16 21.51
N ALA A 408 28.87 -100.20 20.83
CA ALA A 408 30.07 -100.92 21.26
C ALA A 408 31.34 -100.06 21.04
N PRO A 409 32.44 -100.30 21.78
CA PRO A 409 33.65 -99.47 21.69
C PRO A 409 34.28 -99.36 20.28
N SER A 410 34.02 -100.33 19.40
CA SER A 410 34.53 -100.38 18.03
C SER A 410 33.48 -100.01 16.96
N GLN A 411 32.28 -99.59 17.36
CA GLN A 411 31.19 -99.31 16.43
C GLN A 411 31.24 -97.85 15.95
N GLU A 412 31.32 -97.66 14.63
CA GLU A 412 31.23 -96.34 14.02
C GLU A 412 29.78 -95.82 14.04
N VAL A 413 29.57 -94.60 14.54
CA VAL A 413 28.28 -93.93 14.54
C VAL A 413 28.22 -92.98 13.36
N VAL A 414 27.37 -93.30 12.39
CA VAL A 414 27.13 -92.41 11.24
C VAL A 414 26.25 -91.24 11.68
N VAL A 415 26.84 -90.05 11.69
CA VAL A 415 26.12 -88.81 11.94
C VAL A 415 25.64 -88.22 10.62
N ALA A 416 24.33 -88.33 10.38
CA ALA A 416 23.70 -87.69 9.24
C ALA A 416 22.95 -86.45 9.74
N TYR A 417 23.20 -85.30 9.14
CA TYR A 417 22.50 -84.05 9.44
C TYR A 417 22.10 -83.35 8.14
N GLN A 418 21.07 -82.53 8.23
CA GLN A 418 20.66 -81.60 7.19
C GLN A 418 20.82 -80.20 7.74
N ALA A 419 21.57 -79.36 7.04
CA ALA A 419 21.62 -77.93 7.28
C ALA A 419 20.72 -77.23 6.26
N SER A 420 19.89 -76.29 6.72
CA SER A 420 19.11 -75.39 5.88
C SER A 420 19.42 -73.96 6.27
N ASP A 421 19.61 -73.12 5.27
CA ASP A 421 19.82 -71.67 5.40
C ASP A 421 18.72 -70.93 4.63
N ASP A 422 18.42 -69.68 5.00
CA ASP A 422 17.42 -68.85 4.32
C ASP A 422 17.98 -68.08 3.11
N PHE A 423 19.30 -68.13 2.88
CA PHE A 423 19.99 -67.57 1.71
C PHE A 423 20.81 -68.59 0.90
#